data_AF-A0A4V1ZUL8-F1
#
_entry.id   AF-A0A4V1ZUL8-F1
#
_cell.length_a   1.000
_cell.length_b   1.000
_cell.length_c   1.000
_cell.angle_alpha   90.00
_cell.angle_beta   90.00
_cell.angle_gamma   90.00
#
_symmetry.space_group_name_H-M   'P 1'
#
loop_
_entity.id
_entity.type
_entity.pdbx_description
1 polymer ?
#
loop_
_entity_poly.entity_id
_entity_poly.type
_entity_poly.pdbx_seq_one_letter_code
_entity_poly.pdbx_strand_id
1 'polypeptide(L)' 'MISALERNQEQARIRDELSHMSTRELADLGLMHSDIADVAKGTYRRG' A
#
# COMPACT_ATOMS: atom_id res chain seq x y z
N MET A 1 -22.07 1.43 2.08
CA MET A 1 -21.40 0.21 2.57
C MET A 1 -20.44 -0.21 1.46
N ILE A 2 -19.12 -0.16 1.66
CA ILE A 2 -18.17 -0.59 0.63
C ILE A 2 -18.19 -2.12 0.57
N SER A 3 -18.36 -2.67 -0.62
CA SER A 3 -18.40 -4.11 -0.88
C SER A 3 -17.02 -4.75 -0.73
N ALA A 4 -16.97 -6.06 -0.53
CA ALA A 4 -15.68 -6.78 -0.48
C ALA A 4 -14.91 -6.67 -1.80
N LEU A 5 -15.62 -6.56 -2.92
CA LEU A 5 -15.03 -6.35 -4.24
C LEU A 5 -14.34 -5.00 -4.35
N GLU A 6 -15.04 -3.92 -3.96
CA GLU A 6 -14.48 -2.56 -3.95
C GLU A 6 -13.26 -2.45 -3.03
N ARG A 7 -13.29 -3.10 -1.85
CA ARG A 7 -12.11 -3.19 -0.98
C ARG A 7 -10.96 -3.86 -1.70
N ASN A 8 -11.16 -5.03 -2.31
CA ASN A 8 -10.08 -5.73 -3.01
C ASN A 8 -9.51 -4.92 -4.18
N GLN A 9 -10.35 -4.20 -4.92
CA GLN A 9 -9.90 -3.31 -5.99
C GLN A 9 -9.04 -2.16 -5.45
N GLU A 10 -9.45 -1.58 -4.32
CA GLU A 10 -8.69 -0.51 -3.69
C GLU A 10 -7.34 -1.00 -3.15
N GLN A 11 -7.30 -2.17 -2.50
CA GLN A 11 -6.04 -2.77 -2.06
C GLN A 11 -5.09 -3.04 -3.23
N ALA A 12 -5.62 -3.54 -4.36
CA ALA A 12 -4.83 -3.78 -5.57
C ALA A 12 -4.28 -2.46 -6.15
N ARG A 13 -5.11 -1.41 -6.24
CA ARG A 13 -4.70 -0.09 -6.70
C ARG A 13 -3.56 0.47 -5.84
N ILE A 14 -3.73 0.48 -4.52
CA ILE A 14 -2.72 1.00 -3.59
C ILE A 14 -1.41 0.22 -3.74
N ARG A 15 -1.49 -1.12 -3.82
CA ARG A 15 -0.30 -1.95 -4.00
C ARG A 15 0.42 -1.62 -5.29
N ASP A 16 -0.31 -1.50 -6.39
CA ASP A 16 0.28 -1.26 -7.71
C ASP A 16 0.89 0.15 -7.77
N GLU A 17 0.22 1.17 -7.23
CA GLU A 17 0.74 2.54 -7.14
C GLU A 17 2.06 2.60 -6.35
N LEU A 18 2.08 2.04 -5.12
CA LEU A 18 3.28 2.00 -4.30
C LEU A 18 4.41 1.16 -4.92
N SER A 19 4.07 0.13 -5.70
CA SER A 19 5.07 -0.73 -6.36
C SER A 19 5.77 -0.04 -7.53
N HIS A 20 5.16 0.99 -8.12
CA HIS A 20 5.78 1.81 -9.16
C HIS A 20 6.61 2.96 -8.60
N MET A 21 6.49 3.26 -7.31
CA MET A 21 7.32 4.27 -6.65
C MET A 21 8.76 3.76 -6.51
N SER A 22 9.71 4.66 -6.68
CA SER A 22 11.11 4.39 -6.39
C SER A 22 11.35 4.21 -4.89
N THR A 23 12.46 3.56 -4.53
CA THR A 23 12.86 3.38 -3.14
C THR A 23 13.00 4.71 -2.39
N ARG A 24 13.39 5.79 -3.07
CA ARG A 24 13.49 7.12 -2.47
C ARG A 24 12.12 7.69 -2.14
N GLU A 25 11.18 7.61 -3.07
CA GLU A 25 9.82 8.10 -2.86
C GLU A 25 9.09 7.31 -1.76
N LEU A 26 9.31 5.99 -1.70
CA LEU A 26 8.81 5.17 -0.59
C LEU A 26 9.45 5.57 0.75
N ALA A 27 10.77 5.81 0.76
CA ALA A 27 11.47 6.25 1.96
C ALA A 27 11.01 7.64 2.45
N ASP A 28 10.67 8.56 1.53
CA ASP A 28 10.10 9.87 1.86
C ASP A 28 8.71 9.73 2.54
N LEU A 29 7.97 8.66 2.23
CA LEU A 29 6.74 8.28 2.92
C LEU A 29 7.00 7.49 4.23
N GLY A 30 8.26 7.20 4.57
CA GLY A 30 8.63 6.33 5.68
C GLY A 30 8.21 4.88 5.48
N LEU A 31 8.21 4.42 4.22
CA LEU A 31 7.86 3.06 3.81
C LEU A 31 9.07 2.36 3.17
N MET A 32 9.08 1.04 3.28
CA MET A 32 9.92 0.14 2.49
C MET A 32 9.05 -0.65 1.50
N HIS A 33 9.66 -1.21 0.45
CA HIS A 33 8.95 -2.10 -0.47
C HIS A 33 8.29 -3.30 0.24
N SER A 34 8.88 -3.77 1.34
CA SER A 34 8.31 -4.83 2.18
C SER A 34 6.97 -4.43 2.82
N ASP A 35 6.76 -3.14 3.04
CA ASP A 35 5.61 -2.62 3.79
C ASP A 35 4.38 -2.44 2.89
N ILE A 36 4.57 -2.39 1.57
CA ILE A 36 3.53 -2.13 0.57
C ILE A 36 2.32 -3.06 0.76
N ALA A 37 2.57 -4.35 1.03
CA ALA A 37 1.50 -5.33 1.22
C ALA A 37 0.65 -5.04 2.46
N ASP A 38 1.27 -4.55 3.53
CA ASP A 38 0.57 -4.21 4.77
C ASP A 38 -0.12 -2.85 4.68
N VAL A 39 0.47 -1.91 3.94
CA VAL A 39 -0.18 -0.62 3.62
C VAL A 39 -1.42 -0.85 2.78
N ALA A 40 -1.31 -1.64 1.71
CA ALA A 40 -2.44 -1.98 0.85
C ALA A 40 -3.58 -2.66 1.64
N LYS A 41 -3.25 -3.49 2.63
CA LYS A 41 -4.26 -4.15 3.50
C LYS A 41 -4.81 -3.23 4.60
N GLY A 42 -4.25 -2.04 4.81
CA GLY A 42 -4.58 -1.15 5.92
C GLY A 42 -4.12 -1.68 7.28
N THR A 43 -3.18 -2.63 7.30
CA THR A 43 -2.62 -3.24 8.52
C THR A 43 -1.25 -2.68 8.89
N TYR A 44 -0.69 -1.81 8.05
CA TYR A 44 0.60 -1.18 8.31
C TYR A 44 0.62 -0.46 9.66
N ARG A 45 1.62 -0.79 10.47
CA ARG A 45 1.91 -0.11 11.72
C ARG A 45 3.31 0.44 11.61
N ARG A 46 3.42 1.77 11.70
CA ARG A 46 4.71 2.46 11.75
C ARG A 46 5.48 1.96 12.97
N GLY A 47 6.64 1.35 12.72
CA GLY A 47 7.62 0.98 13.74
C GLY A 47 8.40 2.20 14.24
#